data_AF-A0A3N4SCI7-F1
#
_entry.id   AF-A0A3N4SCI7-F1
#
_cell.length_a   1.000
_cell.length_b   1.000
_cell.length_c   1.000
_cell.angle_alpha   90.00
_cell.angle_beta   90.00
_cell.angle_gamma   90.00
#
_symmetry.space_group_name_H-M   'P 1'
#
loop_
_entity.id
_entity.type
_entity.pdbx_description
1 polymer ?
#
loop_
_entity_poly.entity_id
_entity_poly.type
_entity_poly.pdbx_seq_one_letter_code
_entity_poly.pdbx_strand_id
1 'polypeptide(L)'
;MLLIALAMALAALGTPSFATSARTGTPAGVHAAAPAADASLPCDLYAAGGTPCVTAHATTRALFAAYNGPLYQIQRSSDHSYRDVGVLAAGGYADAASQVSFCAGTSCTITKIYDQTAKHNDMPISWGGYWKGPGPNGSDVGADAMALPVTAGGHQVFGVKVTPGVGYRLDHASGVPTGSQPEGIYMVTSSNYTNQWCCFDYGSGENSHTDTGNATMNAIYWGNACWFNGCTGSGPWVEADLENGMFHTNTGSNKDPNNPGVHYPFVSAWLKNNGTSNFTLKYGNGSGGGLTTTFSGPLPNGYSPMKVDSSVLLGTGGDNSPNGVGEFFEGAITAGYPSGATENAVQAAITAANYGSGSGSGTTGAVHAVGAAKCLDVPGASTTAGTQPQIWDCNGAVNQTWTATASHQLTVYSGSSQLCLDAYDKGTSPGTKVITWPCNGQTNQQWNLSANGTVTSAQSGLCLDVTGAATANGSLVQLWTCNGGSNQKWSLS
;
A
#
# COMPACT_ATOMS: atom_id res chain seq x y z
N MET A 1 81.23 -23.91 -3.65
CA MET A 1 80.87 -24.91 -4.68
C MET A 1 79.52 -24.48 -5.24
N LEU A 2 79.50 -23.75 -6.37
CA LEU A 2 79.18 -24.25 -7.74
C LEU A 2 77.66 -24.56 -7.86
N LEU A 3 76.82 -24.04 -8.76
CA LEU A 3 76.97 -23.19 -9.96
C LEU A 3 75.55 -22.81 -10.53
N ILE A 4 75.36 -21.57 -11.05
CA ILE A 4 74.75 -21.11 -12.36
C ILE A 4 73.31 -21.59 -12.77
N ALA A 5 72.40 -20.83 -13.40
CA ALA A 5 72.39 -19.75 -14.43
C ALA A 5 71.17 -18.81 -14.22
N LEU A 6 71.18 -17.48 -14.44
CA LEU A 6 71.44 -16.58 -15.60
C LEU A 6 70.35 -16.57 -16.70
N ALA A 7 69.59 -15.45 -16.80
CA ALA A 7 69.31 -14.76 -18.08
C ALA A 7 68.69 -13.36 -17.82
N MET A 8 69.36 -12.32 -18.32
CA MET A 8 68.90 -10.93 -18.43
C MET A 8 68.11 -10.71 -19.72
N ALA A 9 67.19 -9.73 -19.75
CA ALA A 9 66.72 -9.13 -20.99
C ALA A 9 66.58 -7.60 -20.85
N LEU A 10 67.04 -6.92 -21.89
CA LEU A 10 67.36 -5.50 -22.01
C LEU A 10 66.19 -4.70 -22.61
N ALA A 11 66.11 -3.41 -22.27
CA ALA A 11 65.10 -2.45 -22.69
C ALA A 11 65.23 -1.98 -24.16
N ALA A 12 64.10 -1.59 -24.77
CA ALA A 12 64.07 -0.69 -25.92
C ALA A 12 62.88 0.28 -25.80
N LEU A 13 63.20 1.58 -25.85
CA LEU A 13 62.29 2.74 -25.87
C LEU A 13 61.84 3.03 -27.31
N GLY A 14 60.57 3.39 -27.49
CA GLY A 14 60.02 3.91 -28.74
C GLY A 14 59.08 5.10 -28.48
N THR A 15 59.37 6.23 -29.14
CA THR A 15 58.68 7.54 -29.08
C THR A 15 57.35 7.58 -29.85
N PRO A 16 56.50 8.61 -29.64
CA PRO A 16 55.11 8.64 -30.09
C PRO A 16 54.95 9.21 -31.51
N SER A 17 53.91 8.77 -32.21
CA SER A 17 53.47 9.38 -33.48
C SER A 17 52.06 9.97 -33.32
N PHE A 18 51.96 11.25 -33.61
CA PHE A 18 50.72 12.02 -33.68
C PHE A 18 49.91 11.64 -34.93
N ALA A 19 48.61 11.42 -34.78
CA ALA A 19 47.66 11.54 -35.89
C ALA A 19 46.34 12.13 -35.37
N THR A 20 45.87 13.12 -36.12
CA THR A 20 44.84 14.10 -35.81
C THR A 20 43.42 13.55 -35.82
N SER A 21 42.61 14.11 -34.92
CA SER A 21 41.18 13.88 -34.73
C SER A 21 40.35 14.31 -35.96
N ALA A 22 39.44 13.43 -36.40
CA ALA A 22 38.28 13.80 -37.21
C ALA A 22 37.04 13.15 -36.59
N ARG A 23 36.16 13.99 -36.04
CA ARG A 23 34.81 13.63 -35.58
C ARG A 23 33.93 13.33 -36.78
N THR A 24 33.33 12.14 -36.79
CA THR A 24 32.05 11.88 -37.47
C THR A 24 31.10 11.26 -36.44
N GLY A 25 29.99 11.94 -36.19
CA GLY A 25 28.97 11.51 -35.26
C GLY A 25 27.87 10.64 -35.89
N THR A 26 27.01 10.17 -34.97
CA THR A 26 25.69 9.49 -35.06
C THR A 26 25.63 7.99 -35.36
N PRO A 27 24.61 7.26 -34.83
CA PRO A 27 23.78 7.48 -33.63
C PRO A 27 23.92 6.35 -32.59
N ALA A 28 23.43 6.62 -31.37
CA ALA A 28 23.40 5.70 -30.24
C ALA A 28 22.71 4.37 -30.63
N GLY A 29 23.47 3.28 -30.58
CA GLY A 29 22.94 1.93 -30.58
C GLY A 29 22.14 1.70 -29.31
N VAL A 30 20.90 1.24 -29.49
CA VAL A 30 20.07 0.60 -28.47
C VAL A 30 20.93 -0.31 -27.59
N HIS A 31 21.08 0.08 -26.31
CA HIS A 31 21.58 -0.84 -25.30
C HIS A 31 20.58 -1.98 -25.19
N ALA A 32 20.94 -3.13 -25.74
CA ALA A 32 20.34 -4.40 -25.36
C ALA A 32 20.44 -4.51 -23.84
N ALA A 33 19.28 -4.62 -23.17
CA ALA A 33 19.22 -4.83 -21.74
C ALA A 33 20.03 -6.09 -21.40
N ALA A 34 21.01 -5.94 -20.51
CA ALA A 34 21.64 -7.08 -19.87
C ALA A 34 20.57 -7.89 -19.12
N PRO A 35 20.66 -9.22 -19.04
CA PRO A 35 19.77 -9.99 -18.20
C PRO A 35 19.93 -9.50 -16.75
N ALA A 36 18.82 -9.27 -16.07
CA ALA A 36 18.83 -8.95 -14.65
C ALA A 36 19.57 -10.06 -13.90
N ALA A 37 20.66 -9.73 -13.22
CA ALA A 37 21.13 -10.58 -12.13
C ALA A 37 20.04 -10.52 -11.05
N ASP A 38 19.50 -11.69 -10.68
CA ASP A 38 18.41 -11.88 -9.71
C ASP A 38 18.66 -11.06 -8.44
N ALA A 39 17.92 -9.97 -8.25
CA ALA A 39 17.94 -9.23 -6.99
C ALA A 39 17.30 -10.12 -5.91
N SER A 40 18.05 -10.47 -4.87
CA SER A 40 17.51 -11.23 -3.73
C SER A 40 16.32 -10.49 -3.11
N LEU A 41 15.21 -11.19 -2.94
CA LEU A 41 13.99 -10.65 -2.35
C LEU A 41 13.96 -10.92 -0.84
N PRO A 42 13.02 -10.32 -0.07
CA PRO A 42 13.01 -10.38 1.39
C PRO A 42 13.28 -11.77 1.99
N CYS A 43 12.63 -12.82 1.49
CA CYS A 43 12.79 -14.15 2.05
C CYS A 43 14.07 -14.88 1.61
N ASP A 44 14.66 -14.52 0.47
CA ASP A 44 16.00 -14.97 0.08
C ASP A 44 17.05 -14.37 1.04
N LEU A 45 16.90 -13.09 1.38
CA LEU A 45 17.78 -12.37 2.30
C LEU A 45 17.68 -12.92 3.74
N TYR A 46 16.46 -13.21 4.19
CA TYR A 46 16.24 -13.86 5.48
C TYR A 46 16.86 -15.26 5.55
N ALA A 47 16.72 -16.07 4.48
CA ALA A 47 17.37 -17.37 4.40
C ALA A 47 18.90 -17.25 4.42
N ALA A 48 19.48 -16.33 3.64
CA ALA A 48 20.92 -16.06 3.64
C ALA A 48 21.43 -15.55 5.01
N GLY A 49 20.57 -14.84 5.75
CA GLY A 49 20.84 -14.37 7.11
C GLY A 49 20.66 -15.41 8.22
N GLY A 50 20.29 -16.66 7.88
CA GLY A 50 20.11 -17.75 8.85
C GLY A 50 18.79 -17.72 9.63
N THR A 51 17.83 -16.89 9.21
CA THR A 51 16.49 -16.79 9.83
C THR A 51 15.41 -16.84 8.75
N PRO A 52 15.18 -18.00 8.12
CA PRO A 52 14.33 -18.11 6.94
C PRO A 52 12.86 -17.77 7.23
N CYS A 53 12.16 -17.27 6.22
CA CYS A 53 10.71 -17.11 6.27
C CYS A 53 10.01 -18.46 6.50
N VAL A 54 9.06 -18.48 7.43
CA VAL A 54 8.12 -19.58 7.68
C VAL A 54 6.74 -19.28 7.12
N THR A 55 6.43 -18.00 6.93
CA THR A 55 5.30 -17.50 6.16
C THR A 55 5.73 -16.25 5.38
N ALA A 56 5.17 -16.04 4.19
CA ALA A 56 5.46 -14.90 3.34
C ALA A 56 4.21 -14.51 2.56
N HIS A 57 3.59 -13.37 2.92
CA HIS A 57 2.30 -12.93 2.41
C HIS A 57 2.44 -11.58 1.71
N ALA A 58 1.89 -11.46 0.50
CA ALA A 58 1.83 -10.18 -0.22
C ALA A 58 0.75 -10.24 -1.28
N THR A 59 0.07 -9.13 -1.54
CA THR A 59 -0.84 -8.98 -2.70
C THR A 59 -0.22 -8.15 -3.83
N THR A 60 1.02 -7.71 -3.63
CA THR A 60 1.69 -6.70 -4.46
C THR A 60 2.82 -7.29 -5.29
N ARG A 61 3.64 -8.18 -4.72
CA ARG A 61 4.79 -8.80 -5.40
C ARG A 61 5.21 -10.13 -4.76
N ALA A 62 6.08 -10.85 -5.46
CA ALA A 62 6.83 -11.95 -4.88
C ALA A 62 7.81 -11.48 -3.79
N LEU A 63 8.07 -12.35 -2.82
CA LEU A 63 9.02 -12.20 -1.72
C LEU A 63 10.21 -13.17 -1.81
N PHE A 64 10.18 -14.07 -2.79
CA PHE A 64 11.33 -14.89 -3.23
C PHE A 64 11.59 -14.67 -4.71
N ALA A 65 12.84 -14.53 -5.11
CA ALA A 65 13.23 -14.30 -6.51
C ALA A 65 12.72 -15.41 -7.45
N ALA A 66 12.64 -16.65 -6.97
CA ALA A 66 12.16 -17.79 -7.74
C ALA A 66 10.64 -18.00 -7.72
N TYR A 67 9.88 -17.21 -6.95
CA TYR A 67 8.44 -17.44 -6.78
C TYR A 67 7.66 -17.07 -8.04
N ASN A 68 6.87 -18.02 -8.56
CA ASN A 68 6.05 -17.83 -9.77
C ASN A 68 4.60 -18.31 -9.56
N GLY A 69 4.14 -18.34 -8.31
CA GLY A 69 2.82 -18.82 -7.92
C GLY A 69 1.77 -17.71 -7.77
N PRO A 70 0.56 -18.07 -7.30
CA PRO A 70 -0.51 -17.12 -7.00
C PRO A 70 -0.24 -16.35 -5.71
N LEU A 71 -0.38 -15.03 -5.73
CA LEU A 71 -0.19 -14.17 -4.56
C LEU A 71 -1.43 -14.13 -3.65
N TYR A 72 -2.63 -14.08 -4.25
CA TYR A 72 -3.91 -14.06 -3.53
C TYR A 72 -5.05 -14.54 -4.43
N GLN A 73 -6.20 -14.84 -3.81
CA GLN A 73 -7.42 -15.24 -4.50
C GLN A 73 -8.51 -14.19 -4.34
N ILE A 74 -9.17 -13.83 -5.44
CA ILE A 74 -10.32 -12.93 -5.46
C ILE A 74 -11.59 -13.69 -5.87
N GLN A 75 -12.72 -13.32 -5.27
CA GLN A 75 -14.05 -13.77 -5.67
C GLN A 75 -14.86 -12.60 -6.21
N ARG A 76 -15.50 -12.82 -7.35
CA ARG A 76 -16.34 -11.83 -8.01
C ARG A 76 -17.78 -11.90 -7.52
N SER A 77 -18.35 -10.75 -7.14
CA SER A 77 -19.70 -10.70 -6.55
C SER A 77 -20.82 -11.04 -7.54
N SER A 78 -20.65 -10.78 -8.84
CA SER A 78 -21.71 -10.98 -9.83
C SER A 78 -22.11 -12.45 -10.05
N ASP A 79 -21.16 -13.38 -9.89
CA ASP A 79 -21.36 -14.79 -10.20
C ASP A 79 -20.61 -15.76 -9.28
N HIS A 80 -20.00 -15.25 -8.20
CA HIS A 80 -19.24 -16.02 -7.22
C HIS A 80 -18.04 -16.79 -7.80
N SER A 81 -17.60 -16.44 -9.01
CA SER A 81 -16.41 -17.05 -9.61
C SER A 81 -15.14 -16.61 -8.87
N TYR A 82 -14.15 -17.50 -8.83
CA TYR A 82 -12.85 -17.24 -8.21
C TYR A 82 -11.76 -17.05 -9.26
N ARG A 83 -10.75 -16.26 -8.91
CA ARG A 83 -9.51 -16.10 -9.67
C ARG A 83 -8.34 -15.96 -8.72
N ASP A 84 -7.28 -16.70 -9.00
CA ASP A 84 -5.99 -16.44 -8.39
C ASP A 84 -5.25 -15.36 -9.18
N VAL A 85 -4.69 -14.38 -8.47
CA VAL A 85 -3.85 -13.32 -9.03
C VAL A 85 -2.40 -13.70 -8.78
N GLY A 86 -1.68 -14.06 -9.84
CA GLY A 86 -0.26 -14.41 -9.79
C GLY A 86 0.66 -13.24 -10.04
N VAL A 87 1.92 -13.55 -10.35
CA VAL A 87 2.95 -12.59 -10.73
C VAL A 87 3.09 -12.49 -12.26
N LEU A 88 3.51 -11.33 -12.74
CA LEU A 88 3.80 -11.08 -14.17
C LEU A 88 5.01 -11.89 -14.67
N ALA A 89 5.95 -12.19 -13.77
CA ALA A 89 7.12 -13.04 -14.00
C ALA A 89 7.61 -13.57 -12.63
N ALA A 90 8.43 -14.62 -12.62
CA ALA A 90 9.03 -15.13 -11.39
C ALA A 90 9.76 -14.02 -10.63
N GLY A 91 9.52 -13.91 -9.31
CA GLY A 91 10.08 -12.84 -8.47
C GLY A 91 9.49 -11.44 -8.73
N GLY A 92 8.49 -11.34 -9.60
CA GLY A 92 7.94 -10.07 -10.07
C GLY A 92 6.74 -9.55 -9.28
N TYR A 93 6.03 -8.61 -9.89
CA TYR A 93 4.88 -7.92 -9.34
C TYR A 93 3.56 -8.62 -9.70
N ALA A 94 2.51 -8.37 -8.92
CA ALA A 94 1.18 -8.92 -9.16
C ALA A 94 0.63 -8.55 -10.55
N ASP A 95 -0.07 -9.48 -11.20
CA ASP A 95 -0.80 -9.21 -12.44
C ASP A 95 -2.13 -8.48 -12.16
N ALA A 96 -2.01 -7.18 -11.86
CA ALA A 96 -3.15 -6.31 -11.60
C ALA A 96 -4.11 -6.19 -12.79
N ALA A 97 -3.61 -6.30 -14.03
CA ALA A 97 -4.45 -6.24 -15.22
C ALA A 97 -5.46 -7.40 -15.25
N SER A 98 -5.02 -8.60 -14.85
CA SER A 98 -5.93 -9.76 -14.72
C SER A 98 -7.02 -9.54 -13.67
N GLN A 99 -6.70 -8.92 -12.53
CA GLN A 99 -7.69 -8.55 -11.51
C GLN A 99 -8.68 -7.52 -12.05
N VAL A 100 -8.19 -6.41 -12.61
CA VAL A 100 -9.03 -5.32 -13.14
C VAL A 100 -10.00 -5.87 -14.17
N SER A 101 -9.53 -6.71 -15.10
CA SER A 101 -10.39 -7.34 -16.10
C SER A 101 -11.40 -8.29 -15.49
N PHE A 102 -11.03 -9.04 -14.45
CA PHE A 102 -11.92 -9.98 -13.79
C PHE A 102 -13.04 -9.28 -13.04
N CYS A 103 -12.72 -8.18 -12.36
CA CYS A 103 -13.64 -7.40 -11.52
C CYS A 103 -14.44 -6.34 -12.30
N ALA A 104 -14.23 -6.21 -13.62
CA ALA A 104 -14.91 -5.22 -14.44
C ALA A 104 -16.45 -5.35 -14.33
N GLY A 105 -17.11 -4.23 -14.01
CA GLY A 105 -18.57 -4.15 -13.91
C GLY A 105 -19.17 -4.77 -12.63
N THR A 106 -18.35 -5.10 -11.63
CA THR A 106 -18.80 -5.66 -10.34
C THR A 106 -17.76 -5.39 -9.25
N SER A 107 -17.96 -5.92 -8.04
CA SER A 107 -16.98 -5.87 -6.96
C SER A 107 -16.26 -7.22 -6.83
N CYS A 108 -15.06 -7.17 -6.26
CA CYS A 108 -14.27 -8.36 -5.94
C CYS A 108 -13.80 -8.31 -4.50
N THR A 109 -13.83 -9.46 -3.84
CA THR A 109 -13.34 -9.63 -2.48
C THR A 109 -12.07 -10.46 -2.51
N ILE A 110 -11.02 -10.04 -1.81
CA ILE A 110 -9.86 -10.89 -1.52
C ILE A 110 -10.30 -11.94 -0.51
N THR A 111 -10.30 -13.20 -0.92
CA THR A 111 -10.81 -14.32 -0.12
C THR A 111 -9.71 -15.13 0.56
N LYS A 112 -8.48 -15.00 0.06
CA LYS A 112 -7.30 -15.67 0.58
C LYS A 112 -6.04 -14.92 0.16
N ILE A 113 -5.07 -14.82 1.06
CA ILE A 113 -3.70 -14.35 0.77
C ILE A 113 -2.80 -15.59 0.85
N TYR A 114 -2.16 -15.95 -0.27
CA TYR A 114 -1.33 -17.16 -0.33
C TYR A 114 0.01 -16.94 0.38
N ASP A 115 0.49 -18.00 1.03
CA ASP A 115 1.85 -18.08 1.53
C ASP A 115 2.78 -18.51 0.40
N GLN A 116 3.82 -17.71 0.17
CA GLN A 116 4.79 -17.96 -0.88
C GLN A 116 5.85 -19.00 -0.49
N THR A 117 5.92 -19.40 0.78
CA THR A 117 6.80 -20.48 1.20
C THR A 117 6.25 -21.85 0.76
N ALA A 118 7.10 -22.88 0.80
CA ALA A 118 6.67 -24.26 0.55
C ALA A 118 5.73 -24.82 1.64
N LYS A 119 5.46 -24.06 2.71
CA LYS A 119 4.61 -24.48 3.82
C LYS A 119 3.13 -24.25 3.56
N HIS A 120 2.79 -23.37 2.62
CA HIS A 120 1.40 -23.05 2.27
C HIS A 120 0.57 -22.63 3.48
N ASN A 121 1.14 -21.79 4.33
CA ASN A 121 0.43 -21.15 5.44
C ASN A 121 -0.54 -20.05 4.94
N ASP A 122 -1.36 -20.37 3.94
CA ASP A 122 -2.28 -19.44 3.29
C ASP A 122 -3.32 -18.90 4.28
N MET A 123 -3.56 -17.59 4.28
CA MET A 123 -4.53 -16.96 5.17
C MET A 123 -5.89 -16.76 4.46
N PRO A 124 -6.91 -17.60 4.72
CA PRO A 124 -8.28 -17.30 4.33
C PRO A 124 -8.88 -16.16 5.17
N ILE A 125 -10.06 -15.68 4.79
CA ILE A 125 -10.88 -14.83 5.65
C ILE A 125 -11.07 -15.51 7.02
N SER A 126 -10.80 -14.79 8.10
CA SER A 126 -10.91 -15.31 9.45
C SER A 126 -12.33 -15.76 9.73
N TRP A 127 -12.48 -16.93 10.35
CA TRP A 127 -13.79 -17.48 10.74
C TRP A 127 -14.38 -16.77 11.98
N GLY A 128 -13.71 -15.74 12.50
CA GLY A 128 -14.15 -14.96 13.67
C GLY A 128 -13.61 -15.53 14.98
N GLY A 129 -13.89 -14.94 16.13
CA GLY A 129 -13.36 -15.42 17.41
C GLY A 129 -14.27 -15.16 18.59
N TYR A 130 -13.67 -14.79 19.72
CA TYR A 130 -14.40 -14.24 20.86
C TYR A 130 -15.22 -13.03 20.41
N TRP A 131 -14.56 -12.06 19.78
CA TRP A 131 -15.24 -10.99 19.07
C TRP A 131 -15.71 -11.46 17.70
N LYS A 132 -16.94 -11.09 17.36
CA LYS A 132 -17.56 -11.48 16.09
C LYS A 132 -17.29 -10.42 15.04
N GLY A 133 -16.81 -10.86 13.88
CA GLY A 133 -16.74 -10.03 12.69
C GLY A 133 -18.13 -9.82 12.08
N PRO A 134 -18.24 -8.94 11.06
CA PRO A 134 -19.50 -8.60 10.41
C PRO A 134 -19.94 -9.64 9.36
N GLY A 135 -19.12 -10.66 9.10
CA GLY A 135 -19.39 -11.71 8.14
C GLY A 135 -20.35 -12.79 8.65
N PRO A 136 -20.72 -13.75 7.77
CA PRO A 136 -21.63 -14.84 8.11
C PRO A 136 -21.15 -15.64 9.33
N ASN A 137 -22.07 -15.97 10.24
CA ASN A 137 -21.78 -16.71 11.47
C ASN A 137 -20.74 -16.04 12.39
N GLY A 138 -20.52 -14.73 12.25
CA GLY A 138 -19.56 -13.96 13.04
C GLY A 138 -18.12 -14.07 12.56
N SER A 139 -17.92 -14.59 11.33
CA SER A 139 -16.64 -14.46 10.62
C SER A 139 -16.30 -13.01 10.33
N ASP A 140 -15.04 -12.75 10.03
CA ASP A 140 -14.63 -11.48 9.45
C ASP A 140 -15.06 -11.43 7.97
N VAL A 141 -14.78 -10.32 7.30
CA VAL A 141 -15.00 -10.18 5.85
C VAL A 141 -13.67 -10.04 5.11
N GLY A 142 -13.65 -10.42 3.84
CA GLY A 142 -12.51 -10.15 2.98
C GLY A 142 -12.47 -8.68 2.57
N ALA A 143 -11.27 -8.19 2.27
CA ALA A 143 -11.05 -6.84 1.76
C ALA A 143 -11.60 -6.69 0.34
N ASP A 144 -12.06 -5.49 -0.01
CA ASP A 144 -12.33 -5.14 -1.41
C ASP A 144 -11.01 -5.11 -2.18
N ALA A 145 -10.91 -5.96 -3.20
CA ALA A 145 -9.69 -6.16 -3.99
C ALA A 145 -9.26 -4.90 -4.75
N MET A 146 -10.19 -3.98 -5.02
CA MET A 146 -9.93 -2.76 -5.78
C MET A 146 -9.72 -1.52 -4.89
N ALA A 147 -9.83 -1.65 -3.57
CA ALA A 147 -9.88 -0.51 -2.64
C ALA A 147 -8.52 0.11 -2.27
N LEU A 148 -7.41 -0.54 -2.61
CA LEU A 148 -6.06 -0.03 -2.33
C LEU A 148 -5.10 -0.22 -3.53
N PRO A 149 -5.30 0.53 -4.61
CA PRO A 149 -4.37 0.52 -5.72
C PRO A 149 -3.08 1.25 -5.36
N VAL A 150 -1.95 0.58 -5.56
CA VAL A 150 -0.60 1.15 -5.44
C VAL A 150 0.23 0.88 -6.69
N THR A 151 1.43 1.46 -6.75
CA THR A 151 2.44 1.05 -7.72
C THR A 151 3.62 0.45 -6.98
N ALA A 152 4.24 -0.58 -7.58
CA ALA A 152 5.49 -1.15 -7.11
C ALA A 152 6.35 -1.45 -8.35
N GLY A 153 7.58 -0.94 -8.38
CA GLY A 153 8.47 -1.03 -9.53
C GLY A 153 7.91 -0.40 -10.81
N GLY A 154 6.97 0.56 -10.67
CA GLY A 154 6.24 1.14 -11.80
C GLY A 154 5.07 0.29 -12.32
N HIS A 155 4.81 -0.88 -11.74
CA HIS A 155 3.64 -1.72 -12.07
C HIS A 155 2.47 -1.35 -11.16
N GLN A 156 1.26 -1.26 -11.72
CA GLN A 156 0.04 -1.21 -10.92
C GLN A 156 -0.12 -2.52 -10.15
N VAL A 157 -0.40 -2.42 -8.86
CA VAL A 157 -0.67 -3.55 -7.96
C VAL A 157 -1.73 -3.13 -6.94
N PHE A 158 -2.24 -4.07 -6.14
CA PHE A 158 -3.24 -3.77 -5.12
C PHE A 158 -2.75 -4.27 -3.76
N GLY A 159 -2.82 -3.41 -2.75
CA GLY A 159 -2.68 -3.81 -1.35
C GLY A 159 -4.00 -4.32 -0.78
N VAL A 160 -3.97 -4.69 0.50
CA VAL A 160 -5.14 -5.08 1.29
C VAL A 160 -5.55 -3.89 2.16
N LYS A 161 -6.70 -3.28 1.87
CA LYS A 161 -7.28 -2.28 2.76
C LYS A 161 -8.08 -2.96 3.87
N VAL A 162 -7.57 -2.90 5.09
CA VAL A 162 -8.25 -3.44 6.27
C VAL A 162 -9.13 -2.34 6.86
N THR A 163 -10.42 -2.39 6.52
CA THR A 163 -11.47 -1.63 7.19
C THR A 163 -11.98 -2.41 8.42
N PRO A 164 -12.76 -1.81 9.34
CA PRO A 164 -13.27 -2.55 10.49
C PRO A 164 -14.04 -3.80 10.04
N GLY A 165 -13.72 -4.94 10.64
CA GLY A 165 -14.28 -6.24 10.29
C GLY A 165 -13.55 -7.02 9.21
N VAL A 166 -12.54 -6.44 8.54
CA VAL A 166 -11.69 -7.16 7.59
C VAL A 166 -10.61 -7.93 8.35
N GLY A 167 -10.49 -9.23 8.12
CA GLY A 167 -9.55 -10.07 8.85
C GLY A 167 -9.21 -11.36 8.12
N TYR A 168 -7.95 -11.79 8.23
CA TYR A 168 -7.47 -13.05 7.67
C TYR A 168 -6.70 -13.82 8.72
N ARG A 169 -6.86 -15.15 8.73
CA ARG A 169 -6.23 -15.99 9.75
C ARG A 169 -6.08 -17.43 9.30
N LEU A 170 -4.96 -18.04 9.69
CA LEU A 170 -4.72 -19.47 9.62
C LEU A 170 -4.31 -19.99 10.98
N ASP A 171 -5.05 -20.96 11.50
CA ASP A 171 -4.69 -21.71 12.70
C ASP A 171 -3.69 -22.81 12.40
N HIS A 172 -2.88 -23.17 13.41
CA HIS A 172 -1.94 -24.29 13.33
C HIS A 172 -0.98 -24.20 12.15
N ALA A 173 -0.48 -23.00 11.86
CA ALA A 173 0.43 -22.75 10.75
C ALA A 173 1.71 -23.59 10.90
N SER A 174 2.12 -24.21 9.79
CA SER A 174 3.22 -25.15 9.74
C SER A 174 4.54 -24.47 10.04
N GLY A 175 5.19 -24.93 11.11
CA GLY A 175 6.52 -24.53 11.56
C GLY A 175 6.72 -23.03 11.74
N VAL A 176 5.66 -22.31 12.06
CA VAL A 176 5.73 -21.01 12.73
C VAL A 176 6.28 -21.23 14.15
N PRO A 177 7.19 -20.38 14.65
CA PRO A 177 7.71 -20.48 16.01
C PRO A 177 6.59 -20.54 17.06
N THR A 178 6.77 -21.39 18.08
CA THR A 178 5.82 -21.51 19.20
C THR A 178 6.53 -21.47 20.54
N GLY A 179 5.76 -21.22 21.60
CA GLY A 179 6.28 -21.06 22.95
C GLY A 179 7.24 -19.88 23.04
N SER A 180 8.49 -20.17 23.38
CA SER A 180 9.58 -19.19 23.49
C SER A 180 10.62 -19.32 22.37
N GLN A 181 10.26 -19.96 21.26
CA GLN A 181 11.13 -19.99 20.10
C GLN A 181 11.31 -18.55 19.55
N PRO A 182 12.53 -18.17 19.15
CA PRO A 182 12.75 -16.84 18.58
C PRO A 182 12.04 -16.68 17.23
N GLU A 183 11.51 -15.49 17.01
CA GLU A 183 10.87 -15.11 15.76
C GLU A 183 11.15 -13.65 15.38
N GLY A 184 11.08 -13.38 14.08
CA GLY A 184 11.12 -12.04 13.51
C GLY A 184 10.01 -11.85 12.50
N ILE A 185 9.43 -10.67 12.50
CA ILE A 185 8.26 -10.28 11.72
C ILE A 185 8.55 -8.93 11.07
N TYR A 186 8.15 -8.79 9.81
CA TYR A 186 7.98 -7.48 9.20
C TYR A 186 6.67 -7.40 8.45
N MET A 187 6.13 -6.19 8.34
CA MET A 187 5.10 -5.86 7.35
C MET A 187 5.38 -4.49 6.73
N VAL A 188 4.97 -4.30 5.49
CA VAL A 188 4.87 -3.00 4.84
C VAL A 188 3.43 -2.54 4.95
N THR A 189 3.26 -1.38 5.60
CA THR A 189 1.99 -0.71 5.92
C THR A 189 2.04 0.76 5.50
N SER A 190 1.09 1.58 5.93
CA SER A 190 0.95 3.00 5.58
C SER A 190 0.38 3.79 6.75
N SER A 191 0.85 5.03 6.92
CA SER A 191 0.27 5.95 7.91
C SER A 191 -0.99 6.66 7.41
N ASN A 192 -1.44 6.40 6.17
CA ASN A 192 -2.56 7.13 5.56
C ASN A 192 -3.92 6.67 6.10
N TYR A 193 -3.99 5.47 6.65
CA TYR A 193 -5.23 4.88 7.13
C TYR A 193 -4.98 4.06 8.38
N THR A 194 -5.18 4.69 9.54
CA THR A 194 -4.98 4.09 10.86
C THR A 194 -6.06 4.56 11.81
N ASN A 195 -6.23 3.86 12.92
CA ASN A 195 -7.02 4.32 14.06
C ASN A 195 -6.39 3.82 15.37
N GLN A 196 -7.04 4.13 16.49
CA GLN A 196 -6.62 3.77 17.84
C GLN A 196 -7.21 2.44 18.35
N TRP A 197 -7.96 1.72 17.51
CA TRP A 197 -8.78 0.59 17.94
C TRP A 197 -8.09 -0.75 17.71
N CYS A 198 -8.56 -1.74 18.46
CA CYS A 198 -8.02 -3.09 18.39
C CYS A 198 -8.67 -3.92 17.28
N CYS A 199 -7.90 -4.61 16.45
CA CYS A 199 -6.45 -4.44 16.28
C CYS A 199 -6.08 -4.58 14.81
N PHE A 200 -5.12 -3.77 14.33
CA PHE A 200 -4.55 -3.94 13.00
C PHE A 200 -3.18 -4.60 13.15
N ASP A 201 -3.23 -5.92 13.32
CA ASP A 201 -2.04 -6.70 13.59
C ASP A 201 -1.60 -7.51 12.38
N TYR A 202 -0.32 -7.84 12.34
CA TYR A 202 0.24 -8.90 11.52
C TYR A 202 1.29 -9.69 12.31
N GLY A 203 1.09 -11.01 12.45
CA GLY A 203 2.03 -11.85 13.18
C GLY A 203 1.43 -13.13 13.72
N SER A 204 2.05 -13.66 14.77
CA SER A 204 1.65 -14.89 15.44
C SER A 204 0.62 -14.64 16.55
N GLY A 205 -0.38 -15.51 16.68
CA GLY A 205 -1.37 -15.45 17.78
C GLY A 205 -1.98 -16.80 18.13
N GLU A 206 -3.06 -16.80 18.91
CA GLU A 206 -3.71 -17.98 19.49
C GLU A 206 -4.43 -18.85 18.46
N ASN A 207 -4.33 -20.17 18.55
CA ASN A 207 -5.12 -21.03 17.63
C ASN A 207 -6.63 -21.06 17.98
N SER A 208 -7.02 -20.58 19.16
CA SER A 208 -8.41 -20.64 19.63
C SER A 208 -9.24 -19.42 19.25
N HIS A 209 -8.62 -18.38 18.68
CA HIS A 209 -9.26 -17.08 18.42
C HIS A 209 -9.88 -16.43 19.68
N THR A 210 -9.28 -16.71 20.83
CA THR A 210 -9.63 -16.15 22.13
C THR A 210 -8.34 -15.75 22.81
N ASP A 211 -8.40 -14.71 23.64
CA ASP A 211 -7.33 -14.38 24.57
C ASP A 211 -7.02 -15.61 25.46
N THR A 212 -5.79 -16.13 25.38
CA THR A 212 -5.30 -17.24 26.22
C THR A 212 -4.28 -16.78 27.27
N GLY A 213 -4.18 -15.47 27.47
CA GLY A 213 -3.43 -14.77 28.51
C GLY A 213 -2.06 -14.29 28.03
N ASN A 214 -1.45 -13.39 28.81
CA ASN A 214 -0.14 -12.79 28.50
C ASN A 214 0.88 -13.72 27.81
N ALA A 215 1.52 -13.16 26.77
CA ALA A 215 2.62 -13.72 26.01
C ALA A 215 2.26 -14.85 25.03
N THR A 216 1.00 -14.99 24.66
CA THR A 216 0.51 -15.98 23.68
C THR A 216 0.43 -15.44 22.25
N MET A 217 0.55 -14.13 22.08
CA MET A 217 0.79 -13.48 20.78
C MET A 217 2.23 -12.98 20.65
N ASN A 218 2.66 -12.85 19.40
CA ASN A 218 3.76 -11.98 19.02
C ASN A 218 3.44 -11.41 17.64
N ALA A 219 2.81 -10.24 17.63
CA ALA A 219 2.38 -9.59 16.40
C ALA A 219 2.79 -8.13 16.36
N ILE A 220 3.03 -7.62 15.16
CA ILE A 220 3.17 -6.18 14.95
C ILE A 220 1.78 -5.59 14.98
N TYR A 221 1.53 -4.64 15.87
CA TYR A 221 0.43 -3.70 15.74
C TYR A 221 0.91 -2.42 15.06
N TRP A 222 0.08 -1.88 14.19
CA TRP A 222 0.29 -0.57 13.58
C TRP A 222 -0.95 0.31 13.73
N GLY A 223 -0.82 1.39 14.48
CA GLY A 223 -1.94 2.30 14.71
C GLY A 223 -1.66 3.35 15.77
N ASN A 224 -2.72 3.98 16.27
CA ASN A 224 -2.68 5.10 17.20
C ASN A 224 -3.00 4.68 18.64
N ALA A 225 -2.97 3.37 18.94
CA ALA A 225 -3.26 2.86 20.27
C ALA A 225 -2.29 3.45 21.31
N CYS A 226 -2.81 3.74 22.50
CA CYS A 226 -2.00 4.13 23.64
C CYS A 226 -2.57 3.48 24.91
N TRP A 227 -2.54 2.15 24.94
CA TRP A 227 -3.23 1.35 25.98
C TRP A 227 -2.74 1.63 27.40
N PHE A 228 -1.46 1.99 27.53
CA PHE A 228 -0.82 2.26 28.83
C PHE A 228 -0.83 3.75 29.23
N ASN A 229 -1.53 4.60 28.48
CA ASN A 229 -1.64 6.05 28.67
C ASN A 229 -0.31 6.83 28.59
N GLY A 230 -0.43 8.15 28.39
CA GLY A 230 0.70 9.08 28.43
C GLY A 230 1.77 8.82 27.35
N CYS A 231 1.37 8.32 26.18
CA CYS A 231 2.27 8.20 25.05
C CYS A 231 2.74 9.59 24.61
N THR A 232 3.99 9.68 24.15
CA THR A 232 4.49 10.90 23.52
C THR A 232 4.06 10.94 22.06
N GLY A 233 3.30 11.97 21.68
CA GLY A 233 2.77 12.14 20.33
C GLY A 233 1.41 11.48 20.10
N SER A 234 1.00 11.38 18.83
CA SER A 234 -0.32 10.88 18.43
C SER A 234 -0.29 9.62 17.58
N GLY A 235 0.90 9.12 17.25
CA GLY A 235 1.07 7.96 16.37
C GLY A 235 0.76 8.29 14.90
N PRO A 236 0.70 7.27 14.03
CA PRO A 236 0.75 5.85 14.38
C PRO A 236 2.16 5.39 14.79
N TRP A 237 2.24 4.28 15.53
CA TRP A 237 3.48 3.66 15.98
C TRP A 237 3.56 2.19 15.57
N VAL A 238 4.78 1.66 15.58
CA VAL A 238 5.02 0.22 15.61
C VAL A 238 4.98 -0.22 17.07
N GLU A 239 4.08 -1.15 17.38
CA GLU A 239 3.93 -1.75 18.72
C GLU A 239 4.00 -3.28 18.61
N ALA A 240 4.30 -3.94 19.73
CA ALA A 240 4.17 -5.39 19.87
C ALA A 240 2.85 -5.72 20.56
N ASP A 241 1.94 -6.39 19.86
CA ASP A 241 0.87 -7.12 20.53
C ASP A 241 1.43 -8.44 21.05
N LEU A 242 1.48 -8.55 22.39
CA LEU A 242 1.94 -9.74 23.09
C LEU A 242 0.81 -10.44 23.86
N GLU A 243 -0.45 -10.14 23.49
CA GLU A 243 -1.71 -10.45 24.19
C GLU A 243 -1.80 -9.73 25.55
N ASN A 244 -2.99 -9.17 25.85
CA ASN A 244 -3.27 -8.37 27.04
C ASN A 244 -2.40 -7.11 27.19
N GLY A 245 -1.73 -6.69 26.12
CA GLY A 245 -0.93 -5.47 26.11
C GLY A 245 -0.34 -5.14 24.75
N MET A 246 -0.47 -3.86 24.38
CA MET A 246 0.09 -3.26 23.18
C MET A 246 1.34 -2.43 23.51
N PHE A 247 2.52 -3.02 23.32
CA PHE A 247 3.77 -2.52 23.90
C PHE A 247 4.61 -1.74 22.90
N HIS A 248 4.90 -0.48 23.22
CA HIS A 248 5.97 0.29 22.58
C HIS A 248 7.33 0.07 23.25
N THR A 249 7.32 -0.30 24.54
CA THR A 249 8.49 -0.61 25.38
C THR A 249 8.13 -1.71 26.36
N ASN A 250 9.09 -2.22 27.13
CA ASN A 250 8.84 -3.19 28.21
C ASN A 250 7.91 -2.68 29.33
N THR A 251 7.65 -1.37 29.38
CA THR A 251 6.75 -0.73 30.35
C THR A 251 5.45 -0.21 29.72
N GLY A 252 5.17 -0.57 28.46
CA GLY A 252 3.93 -0.20 27.78
C GLY A 252 4.12 0.98 26.85
N SER A 253 3.90 2.20 27.34
CA SER A 253 3.80 3.40 26.47
C SER A 253 5.12 3.81 25.84
N ASN A 254 5.02 4.43 24.65
CA ASN A 254 6.10 5.22 24.08
C ASN A 254 6.30 6.51 24.88
N LYS A 255 7.52 6.74 25.39
CA LYS A 255 7.90 7.98 26.07
C LYS A 255 8.98 8.77 25.33
N ASP A 256 9.42 8.30 24.16
CA ASP A 256 10.50 8.92 23.40
C ASP A 256 9.97 10.19 22.69
N PRO A 257 10.47 11.40 23.02
CA PRO A 257 10.11 12.62 22.32
C PRO A 257 10.51 12.64 20.84
N ASN A 258 11.42 11.75 20.41
CA ASN A 258 11.84 11.62 19.01
C ASN A 258 10.97 10.63 18.21
N ASN A 259 10.00 9.98 18.85
CA ASN A 259 9.06 9.07 18.21
C ASN A 259 7.60 9.52 18.43
N PRO A 260 7.20 10.75 18.01
CA PRO A 260 5.82 11.22 18.21
C PRO A 260 4.78 10.49 17.33
N GLY A 261 5.25 9.72 16.34
CA GLY A 261 4.45 9.03 15.33
C GLY A 261 5.24 8.92 14.03
N VAL A 262 4.95 7.89 13.25
CA VAL A 262 5.63 7.60 11.98
C VAL A 262 4.68 7.88 10.82
N HIS A 263 5.06 8.84 9.96
CA HIS A 263 4.19 9.35 8.89
C HIS A 263 4.82 9.19 7.52
N TYR A 264 4.66 8.00 6.93
CA TYR A 264 5.04 7.73 5.54
C TYR A 264 3.90 7.01 4.81
N PRO A 265 3.74 7.26 3.50
CA PRO A 265 2.76 6.54 2.68
C PRO A 265 3.07 5.04 2.58
N PHE A 266 4.33 4.66 2.79
CA PHE A 266 4.78 3.28 2.93
C PHE A 266 5.75 3.20 4.10
N VAL A 267 5.44 2.38 5.09
CA VAL A 267 6.23 2.15 6.30
C VAL A 267 6.56 0.68 6.37
N SER A 268 7.81 0.32 6.57
CA SER A 268 8.15 -1.03 7.01
C SER A 268 8.12 -1.05 8.54
N ALA A 269 7.25 -1.86 9.13
CA ALA A 269 7.14 -2.08 10.56
C ALA A 269 7.79 -3.43 10.92
N TRP A 270 8.49 -3.49 12.05
CA TRP A 270 9.31 -4.65 12.41
C TRP A 270 9.17 -4.99 13.89
N LEU A 271 9.04 -6.28 14.16
CA LEU A 271 9.12 -6.87 15.49
C LEU A 271 10.03 -8.09 15.42
N LYS A 272 10.97 -8.21 16.35
CA LYS A 272 11.60 -9.50 16.64
C LYS A 272 11.65 -9.75 18.12
N ASN A 273 11.46 -11.01 18.51
CA ASN A 273 11.35 -11.43 19.89
C ASN A 273 12.15 -12.73 20.06
N ASN A 274 13.05 -12.78 21.04
CA ASN A 274 13.84 -13.99 21.29
C ASN A 274 13.12 -14.98 22.24
N GLY A 275 11.87 -14.69 22.60
CA GLY A 275 11.00 -15.55 23.39
C GLY A 275 11.28 -15.58 24.89
N THR A 276 12.41 -15.04 25.36
CA THR A 276 12.87 -15.27 26.74
C THR A 276 13.36 -14.02 27.44
N SER A 277 13.88 -13.03 26.72
CA SER A 277 14.49 -11.88 27.37
C SER A 277 14.34 -10.58 26.63
N ASN A 278 14.30 -10.53 25.30
CA ASN A 278 14.39 -9.28 24.54
C ASN A 278 13.42 -9.27 23.36
N PHE A 279 12.77 -8.13 23.16
CA PHE A 279 12.09 -7.80 21.91
C PHE A 279 12.56 -6.46 21.36
N THR A 280 12.47 -6.31 20.04
CA THR A 280 12.93 -5.14 19.32
C THR A 280 11.85 -4.66 18.36
N LEU A 281 11.60 -3.36 18.38
CA LEU A 281 10.70 -2.66 17.48
C LEU A 281 11.48 -1.70 16.61
N LYS A 282 11.16 -1.69 15.32
CA LYS A 282 11.75 -0.76 14.36
C LYS A 282 10.71 -0.29 13.36
N TYR A 283 11.02 0.84 12.72
CA TYR A 283 10.35 1.25 11.49
C TYR A 283 11.35 1.69 10.42
N GLY A 284 10.93 1.66 9.16
CA GLY A 284 11.65 2.27 8.04
C GLY A 284 10.69 2.98 7.10
N ASN A 285 11.21 3.95 6.34
CA ASN A 285 10.47 4.55 5.23
C ASN A 285 10.57 3.63 4.00
N GLY A 286 9.43 3.19 3.47
CA GLY A 286 9.36 2.31 2.30
C GLY A 286 9.93 2.92 1.02
N SER A 287 10.08 4.24 0.95
CA SER A 287 10.64 4.94 -0.21
C SER A 287 12.13 5.29 -0.09
N GLY A 288 12.79 5.02 1.04
CA GLY A 288 14.21 5.32 1.21
C GLY A 288 14.72 5.31 2.65
N GLY A 289 16.03 5.36 2.82
CA GLY A 289 16.68 5.41 4.14
C GLY A 289 16.89 4.03 4.78
N GLY A 290 17.21 4.04 6.07
CA GLY A 290 17.46 2.83 6.87
C GLY A 290 16.39 2.62 7.95
N LEU A 291 16.62 1.63 8.81
CA LEU A 291 15.73 1.34 9.93
C LEU A 291 16.05 2.21 11.15
N THR A 292 15.01 2.73 11.77
CA THR A 292 15.05 3.38 13.07
C THR A 292 14.58 2.38 14.13
N THR A 293 15.40 2.14 15.15
CA THR A 293 15.01 1.31 16.29
C THR A 293 14.29 2.17 17.32
N THR A 294 13.02 1.90 17.57
CA THR A 294 12.20 2.61 18.56
C THR A 294 12.33 1.98 19.94
N PHE A 295 12.55 0.66 19.99
CA PHE A 295 12.79 -0.05 21.23
C PHE A 295 13.65 -1.30 21.00
N SER A 296 14.55 -1.58 21.93
CA SER A 296 15.24 -2.87 22.03
C SER A 296 15.56 -3.10 23.50
N GLY A 297 14.88 -4.03 24.14
CA GLY A 297 15.00 -4.22 25.58
C GLY A 297 14.15 -5.36 26.11
N PRO A 298 14.07 -5.49 27.45
CA PRO A 298 13.52 -6.67 28.07
C PRO A 298 12.06 -6.93 27.68
N LEU A 299 11.60 -8.18 27.76
CA LEU A 299 10.16 -8.46 27.73
C LEU A 299 9.44 -7.77 28.90
N PRO A 300 8.15 -7.40 28.75
CA PRO A 300 7.37 -6.87 29.86
C PRO A 300 7.30 -7.85 31.03
N ASN A 301 7.07 -7.34 32.24
CA ASN A 301 7.00 -8.18 33.44
C ASN A 301 5.85 -9.20 33.32
N GLY A 302 6.15 -10.48 33.51
CA GLY A 302 5.18 -11.58 33.36
C GLY A 302 5.03 -12.14 31.94
N TYR A 303 5.79 -11.63 30.97
CA TYR A 303 5.75 -12.09 29.57
C TYR A 303 6.93 -13.01 29.18
N SER A 304 7.82 -13.32 30.14
CA SER A 304 8.93 -14.26 29.94
C SER A 304 8.71 -15.55 30.76
N PRO A 305 8.90 -16.74 30.17
CA PRO A 305 9.05 -16.96 28.73
C PRO A 305 7.76 -16.67 27.97
N MET A 306 7.89 -16.34 26.68
CA MET A 306 6.76 -16.29 25.75
C MET A 306 6.11 -17.68 25.62
N LYS A 307 4.84 -17.69 25.20
CA LYS A 307 3.97 -18.86 25.07
C LYS A 307 3.23 -18.81 23.72
N VAL A 308 3.89 -18.30 22.69
CA VAL A 308 3.28 -17.99 21.39
C VAL A 308 2.66 -19.25 20.78
N ASP A 309 1.44 -19.10 20.28
CA ASP A 309 0.75 -20.12 19.52
C ASP A 309 1.03 -19.98 18.01
N SER A 310 0.76 -21.05 17.26
CA SER A 310 1.10 -21.17 15.84
C SER A 310 0.11 -20.52 14.86
N SER A 311 -0.88 -19.74 15.30
CA SER A 311 -1.77 -19.10 14.31
C SER A 311 -1.06 -17.91 13.68
N VAL A 312 -1.42 -17.58 12.44
CA VAL A 312 -0.93 -16.39 11.75
C VAL A 312 -2.13 -15.57 11.33
N LEU A 313 -2.08 -14.27 11.61
CA LEU A 313 -3.22 -13.37 11.46
C LEU A 313 -2.85 -12.04 10.81
N LEU A 314 -3.85 -11.41 10.19
CA LEU A 314 -3.79 -10.08 9.61
C LEU A 314 -5.10 -9.33 9.86
N GLY A 315 -5.02 -8.13 10.42
CA GLY A 315 -6.11 -7.15 10.47
C GLY A 315 -7.06 -7.26 11.66
N THR A 316 -6.80 -8.18 12.60
CA THR A 316 -7.54 -8.33 13.86
C THR A 316 -6.58 -8.61 15.01
N GLY A 317 -7.07 -8.60 16.25
CA GLY A 317 -6.32 -9.11 17.41
C GLY A 317 -6.38 -10.64 17.55
N GLY A 318 -5.61 -11.20 18.49
CA GLY A 318 -5.59 -12.64 18.80
C GLY A 318 -6.94 -13.21 19.19
N ASP A 319 -7.77 -12.44 19.88
CA ASP A 319 -9.15 -12.75 20.26
C ASP A 319 -10.21 -12.38 19.18
N ASN A 320 -9.74 -12.05 17.97
CA ASN A 320 -10.50 -11.56 16.82
C ASN A 320 -11.11 -10.16 17.01
N SER A 321 -10.54 -9.31 17.86
CA SER A 321 -10.91 -7.89 17.96
C SER A 321 -10.78 -7.19 16.58
N PRO A 322 -11.88 -6.76 15.93
CA PRO A 322 -11.85 -6.45 14.49
C PRO A 322 -12.02 -4.96 14.15
N ASN A 323 -11.78 -4.05 15.10
CA ASN A 323 -12.03 -2.62 14.92
C ASN A 323 -10.80 -1.83 14.41
N GLY A 324 -9.61 -2.45 14.44
CA GLY A 324 -8.39 -1.88 13.89
C GLY A 324 -8.52 -1.66 12.38
N VAL A 325 -7.82 -0.65 11.87
CA VAL A 325 -7.77 -0.38 10.43
C VAL A 325 -6.35 -0.15 9.96
N GLY A 326 -6.08 -0.50 8.72
CA GLY A 326 -4.76 -0.40 8.15
C GLY A 326 -4.71 -0.71 6.66
N GLU A 327 -3.51 -0.61 6.12
CA GLU A 327 -3.20 -0.93 4.73
C GLU A 327 -2.03 -1.90 4.76
N PHE A 328 -2.18 -3.09 4.19
CA PHE A 328 -1.13 -4.12 4.14
C PHE A 328 -0.69 -4.35 2.70
N PHE A 329 0.63 -4.37 2.46
CA PHE A 329 1.20 -4.57 1.13
C PHE A 329 1.95 -5.90 1.00
N GLU A 330 2.82 -6.17 1.97
CA GLU A 330 3.60 -7.40 2.08
C GLU A 330 4.06 -7.61 3.53
N GLY A 331 4.38 -8.84 3.91
CA GLY A 331 4.95 -9.16 5.20
C GLY A 331 5.40 -10.62 5.30
N ALA A 332 6.24 -10.92 6.27
CA ALA A 332 6.72 -12.28 6.52
C ALA A 332 6.98 -12.52 8.01
N ILE A 333 6.83 -13.77 8.43
CA ILE A 333 7.27 -14.27 9.73
C ILE A 333 8.46 -15.20 9.50
N THR A 334 9.48 -15.11 10.34
CA THR A 334 10.74 -15.85 10.23
C THR A 334 10.97 -16.73 11.45
N ALA A 335 11.62 -17.88 11.25
CA ALA A 335 12.15 -18.68 12.34
C ALA A 335 13.53 -18.18 12.74
N GLY A 336 13.73 -17.93 14.04
CA GLY A 336 14.97 -17.38 14.59
C GLY A 336 14.87 -15.88 14.88
N TYR A 337 15.96 -15.32 15.40
CA TYR A 337 16.04 -13.90 15.77
C TYR A 337 16.89 -13.14 14.73
N PRO A 338 16.28 -12.43 13.77
CA PRO A 338 17.03 -11.86 12.65
C PRO A 338 18.09 -10.86 13.08
N SER A 339 19.25 -10.90 12.43
CA SER A 339 20.31 -9.93 12.66
C SER A 339 19.92 -8.55 12.15
N GLY A 340 20.48 -7.49 12.73
CA GLY A 340 20.27 -6.14 12.21
C GLY A 340 20.76 -5.96 10.77
N ALA A 341 21.79 -6.71 10.35
CA ALA A 341 22.27 -6.69 8.97
C ALA A 341 21.25 -7.29 8.00
N THR A 342 20.61 -8.40 8.39
CA THR A 342 19.55 -9.05 7.62
C THR A 342 18.35 -8.11 7.45
N GLU A 343 17.87 -7.51 8.54
CA GLU A 343 16.74 -6.57 8.50
C GLU A 343 17.06 -5.34 7.63
N ASN A 344 18.27 -4.80 7.71
CA ASN A 344 18.69 -3.68 6.86
C ASN A 344 18.76 -4.06 5.36
N ALA A 345 19.19 -5.28 5.04
CA ALA A 345 19.16 -5.77 3.67
C ALA A 345 17.73 -5.92 3.14
N VAL A 346 16.82 -6.45 3.97
CA VAL A 346 15.39 -6.54 3.62
C VAL A 346 14.77 -5.16 3.46
N GLN A 347 15.10 -4.19 4.33
CA GLN A 347 14.69 -2.80 4.16
C GLN A 347 15.15 -2.22 2.82
N ALA A 348 16.40 -2.46 2.42
CA ALA A 348 16.89 -2.01 1.12
C ALA A 348 16.11 -2.66 -0.05
N ALA A 349 15.74 -3.94 0.07
CA ALA A 349 14.90 -4.62 -0.91
C ALA A 349 13.45 -4.10 -0.96
N ILE A 350 12.90 -3.64 0.17
CA ILE A 350 11.61 -2.93 0.24
C ILE A 350 11.71 -1.58 -0.46
N THR A 351 12.75 -0.79 -0.16
CA THR A 351 13.01 0.48 -0.84
C THR A 351 13.17 0.30 -2.35
N ALA A 352 13.91 -0.73 -2.79
CA ALA A 352 14.09 -1.05 -4.20
C ALA A 352 12.80 -1.48 -4.90
N ALA A 353 11.80 -1.96 -4.15
CA ALA A 353 10.47 -2.23 -4.69
C ALA A 353 9.78 -0.95 -5.19
N ASN A 354 10.26 0.23 -4.79
CA ASN A 354 9.80 1.54 -5.24
C ASN A 354 8.28 1.66 -5.17
N TYR A 355 7.73 1.43 -3.97
CA TYR A 355 6.33 1.64 -3.72
C TYR A 355 5.96 3.11 -3.92
N GLY A 356 4.98 3.34 -4.78
CA GLY A 356 4.41 4.65 -5.05
C GLY A 356 2.90 4.60 -4.87
N SER A 357 2.28 5.72 -4.49
CA SER A 357 0.83 5.83 -4.49
C SER A 357 0.31 5.46 -5.87
N GLY A 358 -0.57 4.47 -5.93
CA GLY A 358 -0.98 3.88 -7.19
C GLY A 358 -1.94 4.77 -7.90
N SER A 359 -1.78 4.84 -9.20
CA SER A 359 -2.78 5.36 -10.11
C SER A 359 -3.91 4.33 -10.25
N GLY A 360 -4.69 4.12 -9.19
CA GLY A 360 -5.99 3.45 -9.28
C GLY A 360 -7.08 4.34 -8.71
N SER A 361 -7.79 4.99 -9.63
CA SER A 361 -8.97 5.82 -9.41
C SER A 361 -8.84 6.86 -8.30
N GLY A 362 -7.86 7.71 -8.53
CA GLY A 362 -7.56 8.97 -7.88
C GLY A 362 -6.83 9.83 -8.89
N THR A 363 -7.26 9.91 -10.16
CA THR A 363 -6.49 10.69 -11.14
C THR A 363 -6.52 12.14 -10.67
N THR A 364 -5.40 12.61 -10.13
CA THR A 364 -5.25 13.99 -9.68
C THR A 364 -4.56 14.78 -10.78
N GLY A 365 -5.21 15.83 -11.25
CA GLY A 365 -4.69 16.63 -12.34
C GLY A 365 -5.67 17.70 -12.78
N ALA A 366 -5.33 18.38 -13.86
CA ALA A 366 -6.23 19.35 -14.45
C ALA A 366 -7.30 18.62 -15.28
N VAL A 367 -8.56 19.02 -15.09
CA VAL A 367 -9.68 18.60 -15.95
C VAL A 367 -9.76 19.58 -17.12
N HIS A 368 -9.13 19.22 -18.23
CA HIS A 368 -9.01 20.04 -19.44
C HIS A 368 -10.29 19.99 -20.28
N ALA A 369 -10.94 21.13 -20.50
CA ALA A 369 -11.95 21.33 -21.52
C ALA A 369 -11.30 21.27 -22.91
N VAL A 370 -11.44 20.15 -23.61
CA VAL A 370 -10.75 19.89 -24.89
C VAL A 370 -11.14 20.92 -25.95
N GLY A 371 -12.44 21.24 -26.06
CA GLY A 371 -12.93 22.22 -27.04
C GLY A 371 -12.45 23.66 -26.83
N ALA A 372 -12.03 24.02 -25.60
CA ALA A 372 -11.59 25.37 -25.25
C ALA A 372 -10.08 25.47 -24.95
N ALA A 373 -9.38 24.33 -24.87
CA ALA A 373 -7.98 24.23 -24.42
C ALA A 373 -7.74 24.95 -23.07
N LYS A 374 -8.66 24.75 -22.12
CA LYS A 374 -8.71 25.40 -20.80
C LYS A 374 -8.98 24.39 -19.70
N CYS A 375 -8.86 24.80 -18.45
CA CYS A 375 -9.02 23.94 -17.30
C CYS A 375 -10.31 24.26 -16.54
N LEU A 376 -10.95 23.23 -15.98
CA LEU A 376 -12.03 23.40 -15.01
C LEU A 376 -11.48 24.09 -13.75
N ASP A 377 -12.02 25.25 -13.45
CA ASP A 377 -11.49 26.21 -12.49
C ASP A 377 -12.58 26.60 -11.49
N VAL A 378 -12.24 26.59 -10.20
CA VAL A 378 -13.08 27.23 -9.18
C VAL A 378 -12.71 28.71 -9.09
N PRO A 379 -13.63 29.64 -9.44
CA PRO A 379 -13.32 31.07 -9.52
C PRO A 379 -12.70 31.61 -8.22
N GLY A 380 -11.54 32.27 -8.37
CA GLY A 380 -10.85 32.93 -7.26
C GLY A 380 -10.41 31.99 -6.14
N ALA A 381 -10.27 30.69 -6.41
CA ALA A 381 -10.00 29.66 -5.41
C ALA A 381 -11.00 29.67 -4.23
N SER A 382 -12.26 30.03 -4.51
CA SER A 382 -13.32 30.06 -3.50
C SER A 382 -13.56 28.67 -2.89
N THR A 383 -13.55 28.59 -1.56
CA THR A 383 -13.99 27.43 -0.80
C THR A 383 -15.45 27.57 -0.31
N THR A 384 -16.19 28.53 -0.86
CA THR A 384 -17.60 28.75 -0.51
C THR A 384 -18.47 27.70 -1.19
N ALA A 385 -19.26 26.94 -0.40
CA ALA A 385 -20.22 25.99 -0.92
C ALA A 385 -21.22 26.66 -1.87
N GLY A 386 -21.47 26.03 -3.02
CA GLY A 386 -22.35 26.56 -4.07
C GLY A 386 -21.64 27.39 -5.14
N THR A 387 -20.32 27.56 -5.06
CA THR A 387 -19.55 28.22 -6.14
C THR A 387 -19.67 27.41 -7.43
N GLN A 388 -20.06 28.05 -8.53
CA GLN A 388 -20.13 27.42 -9.85
C GLN A 388 -18.75 27.46 -10.53
N PRO A 389 -18.16 26.32 -10.93
CA PRO A 389 -16.92 26.31 -11.67
C PRO A 389 -17.06 26.95 -13.06
N GLN A 390 -15.92 27.39 -13.58
CA GLN A 390 -15.75 27.99 -14.89
C GLN A 390 -14.66 27.25 -15.66
N ILE A 391 -14.44 27.60 -16.92
CA ILE A 391 -13.18 27.32 -17.61
C ILE A 391 -12.26 28.54 -17.53
N TRP A 392 -10.98 28.28 -17.29
CA TRP A 392 -9.94 29.31 -17.25
C TRP A 392 -8.64 28.78 -17.86
N ASP A 393 -7.74 29.67 -18.26
CA ASP A 393 -6.40 29.27 -18.69
C ASP A 393 -5.73 28.39 -17.64
N CYS A 394 -5.18 27.27 -18.10
CA CYS A 394 -4.51 26.30 -17.26
C CYS A 394 -3.25 26.94 -16.66
N ASN A 395 -3.21 27.06 -15.34
CA ASN A 395 -2.13 27.73 -14.60
C ASN A 395 -1.53 26.87 -13.49
N GLY A 396 -2.02 25.64 -13.30
CA GLY A 396 -1.50 24.70 -12.31
C GLY A 396 -1.85 25.04 -10.86
N ALA A 397 -2.74 26.01 -10.63
CA ALA A 397 -3.17 26.35 -9.29
C ALA A 397 -4.08 25.26 -8.68
N VAL A 398 -4.14 25.24 -7.34
CA VAL A 398 -4.89 24.24 -6.57
C VAL A 398 -6.39 24.24 -6.87
N ASN A 399 -6.95 25.38 -7.29
CA ASN A 399 -8.35 25.52 -7.69
C ASN A 399 -8.65 25.00 -9.12
N GLN A 400 -7.64 24.49 -9.81
CA GLN A 400 -7.73 23.76 -11.09
C GLN A 400 -7.27 22.30 -10.97
N THR A 401 -6.86 21.87 -9.78
CA THR A 401 -6.35 20.52 -9.53
C THR A 401 -7.47 19.68 -8.93
N TRP A 402 -7.96 18.73 -9.71
CA TRP A 402 -9.08 17.87 -9.33
C TRP A 402 -8.62 16.45 -9.13
N THR A 403 -9.20 15.74 -8.17
CA THR A 403 -8.93 14.32 -7.93
C THR A 403 -10.19 13.50 -8.21
N ALA A 404 -10.11 12.59 -9.18
CA ALA A 404 -11.19 11.63 -9.47
C ALA A 404 -11.07 10.41 -8.55
N THR A 405 -11.88 10.33 -7.48
CA THR A 405 -11.78 9.30 -6.44
C THR A 405 -12.38 7.95 -6.86
N ALA A 406 -12.10 6.90 -6.08
CA ALA A 406 -12.68 5.57 -6.26
C ALA A 406 -14.21 5.56 -6.01
N SER A 407 -14.73 6.54 -5.27
CA SER A 407 -16.17 6.79 -5.07
C SER A 407 -16.80 7.59 -6.22
N HIS A 408 -16.13 7.71 -7.37
CA HIS A 408 -16.55 8.49 -8.53
C HIS A 408 -16.74 9.99 -8.27
N GLN A 409 -16.15 10.55 -7.22
CA GLN A 409 -16.22 11.99 -6.97
C GLN A 409 -15.08 12.71 -7.70
N LEU A 410 -15.34 13.93 -8.16
CA LEU A 410 -14.30 14.86 -8.58
C LEU A 410 -14.10 15.86 -7.44
N THR A 411 -13.05 15.69 -6.65
CA THR A 411 -12.75 16.57 -5.51
C THR A 411 -11.80 17.69 -5.91
N VAL A 412 -11.98 18.85 -5.30
CA VAL A 412 -11.08 20.01 -5.41
C VAL A 412 -10.80 20.52 -4.00
N TYR A 413 -9.58 21.03 -3.79
CA TYR A 413 -9.01 21.32 -2.47
C TYR A 413 -8.82 20.06 -1.60
N SER A 414 -8.01 20.19 -0.54
CA SER A 414 -7.61 19.08 0.33
C SER A 414 -7.85 19.39 1.81
N GLY A 415 -8.02 18.36 2.64
CA GLY A 415 -8.18 18.49 4.08
C GLY A 415 -9.52 19.14 4.47
N SER A 416 -9.50 20.09 5.41
CA SER A 416 -10.71 20.75 5.93
C SER A 416 -11.43 21.64 4.90
N SER A 417 -10.87 21.84 3.71
CA SER A 417 -11.47 22.62 2.63
C SER A 417 -11.92 21.79 1.43
N GLN A 418 -11.88 20.45 1.52
CA GLN A 418 -12.24 19.57 0.41
C GLN A 418 -13.71 19.76 -0.03
N LEU A 419 -13.90 20.11 -1.31
CA LEU A 419 -15.20 20.20 -1.96
C LEU A 419 -15.28 19.20 -3.12
N CYS A 420 -16.50 18.85 -3.51
CA CYS A 420 -16.80 17.94 -4.60
C CYS A 420 -17.54 18.69 -5.72
N LEU A 421 -17.27 18.33 -6.98
CA LEU A 421 -18.09 18.72 -8.12
C LEU A 421 -19.49 18.12 -7.95
N ASP A 422 -20.52 18.93 -8.07
CA ASP A 422 -21.87 18.62 -7.61
C ASP A 422 -22.92 19.15 -8.59
N ALA A 423 -23.90 18.32 -8.96
CA ALA A 423 -25.08 18.77 -9.71
C ALA A 423 -26.06 19.45 -8.75
N TYR A 424 -26.22 20.78 -8.90
CA TYR A 424 -26.97 21.63 -7.97
C TYR A 424 -28.36 21.08 -7.67
N ASP A 425 -28.68 20.99 -6.38
CA ASP A 425 -29.98 20.53 -5.85
C ASP A 425 -30.41 19.17 -6.40
N LYS A 426 -29.43 18.30 -6.71
CA LYS A 426 -29.65 16.99 -7.34
C LYS A 426 -30.40 17.07 -8.66
N GLY A 427 -30.28 18.20 -9.38
CA GLY A 427 -31.00 18.43 -10.63
C GLY A 427 -30.62 17.41 -11.71
N THR A 428 -31.63 16.96 -12.47
CA THR A 428 -31.50 15.95 -13.52
C THR A 428 -31.90 16.45 -14.91
N SER A 429 -32.10 17.76 -15.06
CA SER A 429 -32.55 18.39 -16.30
C SER A 429 -31.40 19.10 -17.03
N PRO A 430 -31.41 19.16 -18.37
CA PRO A 430 -30.48 20.03 -19.10
C PRO A 430 -30.55 21.48 -18.61
N GLY A 431 -29.40 22.10 -18.39
CA GLY A 431 -29.27 23.43 -17.80
C GLY A 431 -29.10 23.43 -16.28
N THR A 432 -29.15 22.27 -15.61
CA THR A 432 -28.77 22.18 -14.18
C THR A 432 -27.34 22.68 -14.00
N LYS A 433 -27.15 23.64 -13.08
CA LYS A 433 -25.83 24.17 -12.75
C LYS A 433 -24.97 23.09 -12.10
N VAL A 434 -23.69 23.08 -12.45
CA VAL A 434 -22.67 22.30 -11.73
C VAL A 434 -21.98 23.25 -10.76
N ILE A 435 -21.84 22.85 -9.51
CA ILE A 435 -21.27 23.66 -8.42
C ILE A 435 -20.20 22.86 -7.66
N THR A 436 -19.50 23.51 -6.74
CA THR A 436 -18.71 22.84 -5.70
C THR A 436 -19.49 22.81 -4.39
N TRP A 437 -19.55 21.65 -3.73
CA TRP A 437 -20.25 21.47 -2.46
C TRP A 437 -19.45 20.58 -1.50
N PRO A 438 -19.62 20.67 -0.17
CA PRO A 438 -19.03 19.72 0.75
C PRO A 438 -19.29 18.28 0.32
N CYS A 439 -18.23 17.47 0.25
CA CYS A 439 -18.32 16.08 -0.16
C CYS A 439 -19.21 15.30 0.80
N ASN A 440 -20.29 14.73 0.28
CA ASN A 440 -21.30 14.02 1.07
C ASN A 440 -21.62 12.62 0.52
N GLY A 441 -20.92 12.18 -0.54
CA GLY A 441 -21.02 10.83 -1.11
C GLY A 441 -22.28 10.57 -1.93
N GLN A 442 -23.19 11.54 -2.05
CA GLN A 442 -24.45 11.35 -2.78
C GLN A 442 -24.24 11.30 -4.30
N THR A 443 -25.19 10.71 -5.01
CA THR A 443 -25.09 10.45 -6.46
C THR A 443 -24.98 11.71 -7.32
N ASN A 444 -25.47 12.87 -6.85
CA ASN A 444 -25.28 14.17 -7.52
C ASN A 444 -23.81 14.64 -7.51
N GLN A 445 -22.94 14.03 -6.71
CA GLN A 445 -21.50 14.29 -6.66
C GLN A 445 -20.67 13.21 -7.35
N GLN A 446 -21.32 12.23 -7.98
CA GLN A 446 -20.66 11.12 -8.65
C GLN A 446 -20.64 11.34 -10.17
N TRP A 447 -19.49 11.09 -10.79
CA TRP A 447 -19.18 11.40 -12.17
C TRP A 447 -18.51 10.20 -12.84
N ASN A 448 -19.07 9.76 -13.97
CA ASN A 448 -18.48 8.72 -14.80
C ASN A 448 -17.54 9.38 -15.81
N LEU A 449 -16.23 9.12 -15.69
CA LEU A 449 -15.21 9.57 -16.62
C LEU A 449 -15.03 8.52 -17.71
N SER A 450 -15.38 8.84 -18.95
CA SER A 450 -15.31 7.92 -20.09
C SER A 450 -14.02 8.11 -20.89
N ALA A 451 -13.46 7.02 -21.41
CA ALA A 451 -12.24 7.05 -22.25
C ALA A 451 -12.40 7.89 -23.54
N ASN A 452 -13.62 8.11 -24.00
CA ASN A 452 -13.93 8.98 -25.14
C ASN A 452 -13.93 10.49 -24.80
N GLY A 453 -13.47 10.85 -23.60
CA GLY A 453 -13.41 12.21 -23.07
C GLY A 453 -14.74 12.76 -22.55
N THR A 454 -15.81 11.98 -22.51
CA THR A 454 -17.08 12.45 -21.94
C THR A 454 -17.11 12.23 -20.42
N VAL A 455 -17.57 13.24 -19.67
CA VAL A 455 -17.82 13.15 -18.23
C VAL A 455 -19.33 13.26 -18.01
N THR A 456 -19.96 12.25 -17.42
CA THR A 456 -21.42 12.25 -17.18
C THR A 456 -21.75 12.21 -15.70
N SER A 457 -22.78 12.93 -15.28
CA SER A 457 -23.36 12.77 -13.94
C SER A 457 -23.90 11.35 -13.77
N ALA A 458 -23.47 10.65 -12.72
CA ALA A 458 -23.98 9.31 -12.41
C ALA A 458 -25.47 9.31 -12.06
N GLN A 459 -26.00 10.43 -11.56
CA GLN A 459 -27.42 10.56 -11.21
C GLN A 459 -28.32 10.75 -12.45
N SER A 460 -27.94 11.61 -13.38
CA SER A 460 -28.81 12.01 -14.50
C SER A 460 -28.44 11.41 -15.85
N GLY A 461 -27.21 10.91 -15.99
CA GLY A 461 -26.63 10.53 -17.29
C GLY A 461 -26.30 11.71 -18.20
N LEU A 462 -26.55 12.96 -17.78
CA LEU A 462 -26.23 14.16 -18.55
C LEU A 462 -24.72 14.45 -18.53
N CYS A 463 -24.24 15.11 -19.58
CA CYS A 463 -22.85 15.44 -19.78
C CYS A 463 -22.46 16.73 -19.05
N LEU A 464 -21.25 16.77 -18.48
CA LEU A 464 -20.57 17.99 -18.08
C LEU A 464 -20.26 18.81 -19.34
N ASP A 465 -20.76 20.04 -19.39
CA ASP A 465 -20.84 20.86 -20.60
C ASP A 465 -20.33 22.28 -20.31
N VAL A 466 -19.45 22.80 -21.17
CA VAL A 466 -19.16 24.24 -21.19
C VAL A 466 -20.31 24.96 -21.89
N THR A 467 -20.99 25.84 -21.14
CA THR A 467 -22.24 26.48 -21.56
C THR A 467 -22.08 27.20 -22.91
N GLY A 468 -22.95 26.88 -23.86
CA GLY A 468 -22.96 27.52 -25.18
C GLY A 468 -21.73 27.24 -26.04
N ALA A 469 -20.94 26.21 -25.71
CA ALA A 469 -19.65 25.91 -26.32
C ALA A 469 -18.67 27.09 -26.30
N ALA A 470 -18.79 27.98 -25.31
CA ALA A 470 -17.93 29.14 -25.17
C ALA A 470 -16.48 28.73 -24.86
N THR A 471 -15.53 29.54 -25.33
CA THR A 471 -14.09 29.29 -25.15
C THR A 471 -13.39 30.38 -24.34
N ALA A 472 -14.12 31.41 -23.91
CA ALA A 472 -13.56 32.50 -23.12
C ALA A 472 -13.34 32.10 -21.66
N ASN A 473 -12.30 32.66 -21.03
CA ASN A 473 -12.11 32.58 -19.58
C ASN A 473 -13.36 33.08 -18.86
N GLY A 474 -13.80 32.34 -17.85
CA GLY A 474 -15.01 32.65 -17.10
C GLY A 474 -16.30 32.03 -17.64
N SER A 475 -16.23 31.26 -18.73
CA SER A 475 -17.39 30.52 -19.21
C SER A 475 -17.77 29.41 -18.22
N LEU A 476 -19.03 29.36 -17.80
CA LEU A 476 -19.50 28.46 -16.73
C LEU A 476 -19.80 27.04 -17.25
N VAL A 477 -19.72 26.06 -16.35
CA VAL A 477 -20.10 24.67 -16.64
C VAL A 477 -21.51 24.32 -16.14
N GLN A 478 -22.17 23.41 -16.85
CA GLN A 478 -23.53 22.95 -16.58
C GLN A 478 -23.68 21.46 -16.92
N LEU A 479 -24.82 20.87 -16.56
CA LEU A 479 -25.28 19.61 -17.14
C LEU A 479 -26.06 19.89 -18.43
N TRP A 480 -25.79 19.11 -19.47
CA TRP A 480 -26.53 19.20 -20.73
C TRP A 480 -26.73 17.83 -21.36
N THR A 481 -27.71 17.74 -22.27
CA THR A 481 -27.92 16.55 -23.08
C THR A 481 -26.63 16.21 -23.83
N CYS A 482 -26.16 14.97 -23.67
CA CYS A 482 -24.98 14.49 -24.36
C CYS A 482 -25.20 14.52 -25.88
N ASN A 483 -24.43 15.34 -26.59
CA ASN A 483 -24.58 15.59 -28.03
C ASN A 483 -23.29 15.33 -28.81
N GLY A 484 -22.20 14.94 -28.12
CA GLY A 484 -20.90 14.62 -28.74
C GLY A 484 -20.07 15.85 -29.14
N GLY A 485 -20.54 17.06 -28.84
CA GLY A 485 -19.83 18.31 -29.10
C GLY A 485 -18.51 18.42 -28.35
N SER A 486 -17.57 19.19 -28.88
CA SER A 486 -16.23 19.39 -28.30
C SER A 486 -16.25 20.08 -26.93
N ASN A 487 -17.31 20.83 -26.64
CA ASN A 487 -17.55 21.47 -25.34
C ASN A 487 -18.03 20.49 -24.24
N GLN A 488 -18.23 19.22 -24.59
CA GLN A 488 -18.53 18.10 -23.67
C GLN A 488 -17.37 17.10 -23.59
N LYS A 489 -16.20 17.48 -24.11
CA LYS A 489 -14.99 16.67 -24.09
C LYS A 489 -14.01 17.23 -23.06
N TRP A 490 -13.59 16.35 -22.18
CA TRP A 490 -12.75 16.60 -21.02
C TRP A 490 -11.63 15.57 -20.95
N SER A 491 -10.45 16.01 -20.51
CA SER A 491 -9.31 15.13 -20.23
C SER A 491 -8.76 15.43 -18.85
N LEU A 492 -8.57 14.41 -18.03
CA LEU A 492 -7.97 14.55 -16.70
C LEU A 492 -6.52 14.09 -16.77
N SER A 493 -5.58 15.01 -16.55
CA SER A 493 -4.14 14.78 -16.73
C SER A 493 -3.28 15.74 -15.91
#